data_AF-A0A8S9BBF5-F1
#
_entry.id   AF-A0A8S9BBF5-F1
#
_cell.length_a   1.000
_cell.length_b   1.000
_cell.length_c   1.000
_cell.angle_alpha   90.00
_cell.angle_beta   90.00
_cell.angle_gamma   90.00
#
_symmetry.space_group_name_H-M   'P 1'
#
loop_
_entity.id
_entity.type
_entity.pdbx_description
1 polymer ?
#
loop_
_entity_poly.entity_id
_entity_poly.type
_entity_poly.pdbx_seq_one_letter_code
_entity_poly.pdbx_strand_id
1 'polypeptide(L)'
;MNANSPDQHSHHQSPKETPKSSKPWPPSPLCRWSIHVHEVQYEQLDSPEPPENLADPNDETTWTPWPAPAGIHEFAESLQDNLESNEFSTIELRELPISSGQIARAAKRSPEQLLEEAFGFSIMARNQTLVDDMIQTIRKKKDFEFHDLFPMHLAASYLDGSGNCCNIFNGICLALRRVPGFRKLHTNHLGHTVLDNLMIAILKAHTSCTPVMVDEAFRKEHRFAGEEVDICGSWKHMFCHTSAQAIIHCIGTMYVFTFADVNTPSGLFLKRCLNETCGLKLQLKPLHTLVITAVYLAQLGNDGENLFGVVACLLSLLQHGANPLLKAHISLTALLSGDESEECSHSELDPLELARRVPQDLISKWSQERITGWKIFCAVLRLSQDSLNRPVEVYIEDEANSDEEDEEEEEEEDEDKYCSEHSDDEIFCKSRTLSSLWAAVQTELLTYRRIAEGDPWISANFDMESVLESLEAGNDLCIGLVSKNMMKSFCQCGNFEESRDPVCSHTDEACAYYFSNLDDWSRSTFLHMPYRG
;
A
#
# COMPACT_ATOMS: atom_id res chain seq x y z
N MET A 1 -28.73 -61.77 -39.50
CA MET A 1 -27.61 -62.69 -39.80
C MET A 1 -26.67 -62.62 -38.62
N ASN A 2 -26.72 -63.64 -37.77
CA ASN A 2 -25.81 -63.84 -36.64
C ASN A 2 -24.62 -64.72 -37.09
N ALA A 3 -23.47 -64.48 -36.44
CA ALA A 3 -22.63 -65.47 -35.77
C ALA A 3 -21.13 -65.47 -36.16
N ASN A 4 -20.34 -65.01 -35.19
CA ASN A 4 -19.18 -65.68 -34.54
C ASN A 4 -17.96 -66.12 -35.34
N SER A 5 -16.79 -65.67 -34.86
CA SER A 5 -15.63 -66.54 -34.52
C SER A 5 -14.53 -65.79 -33.72
N PRO A 6 -13.56 -66.47 -33.07
CA PRO A 6 -13.29 -66.34 -31.64
C PRO A 6 -11.85 -65.94 -31.26
N ASP A 7 -11.61 -65.90 -29.94
CA ASP A 7 -10.37 -65.76 -29.16
C ASP A 7 -9.03 -66.12 -29.82
N GLN A 8 -7.98 -65.32 -29.54
CA GLN A 8 -6.76 -65.80 -28.85
C GLN A 8 -5.72 -64.69 -28.57
N HIS A 9 -5.07 -64.84 -27.42
CA HIS A 9 -4.02 -64.02 -26.80
C HIS A 9 -2.82 -63.62 -27.69
N SER A 10 -2.27 -62.42 -27.45
CA SER A 10 -0.81 -62.19 -27.50
C SER A 10 -0.42 -60.91 -26.75
N HIS A 11 0.51 -61.05 -25.80
CA HIS A 11 1.27 -60.01 -25.15
C HIS A 11 1.82 -58.96 -26.13
N HIS A 12 1.82 -57.67 -25.76
CA HIS A 12 2.96 -56.77 -25.96
C HIS A 12 2.83 -55.49 -25.10
N GLN A 13 3.65 -55.45 -24.05
CA GLN A 13 4.44 -54.32 -23.55
C GLN A 13 3.79 -52.92 -23.49
N SER A 14 3.53 -52.46 -22.26
CA SER A 14 3.46 -51.04 -21.91
C SER A 14 4.81 -50.35 -22.21
N PRO A 15 4.82 -49.18 -22.87
CA PRO A 15 5.88 -48.21 -22.69
C PRO A 15 5.64 -47.50 -21.36
N LYS A 16 6.54 -47.75 -20.41
CA LYS A 16 6.82 -46.81 -19.32
C LYS A 16 7.42 -45.55 -19.95
N GLU A 17 6.58 -44.57 -20.23
CA GLU A 17 7.05 -43.19 -20.37
C GLU A 17 6.63 -42.44 -19.11
N THR A 18 7.60 -42.25 -18.22
CA THR A 18 7.55 -41.23 -17.18
C THR A 18 7.35 -39.87 -17.86
N PRO A 19 6.36 -39.05 -17.45
CA PRO A 19 6.22 -37.72 -18.00
C PRO A 19 7.47 -36.92 -17.64
N LYS A 20 8.17 -36.47 -18.68
CA LYS A 20 9.22 -35.46 -18.53
C LYS A 20 8.59 -34.26 -17.85
N SER A 21 9.14 -33.89 -16.69
CA SER A 21 8.92 -32.63 -15.99
C SER A 21 8.71 -31.49 -17.00
N SER A 22 7.46 -31.08 -17.16
CA SER A 22 7.11 -29.84 -17.82
C SER A 22 7.76 -28.73 -16.99
N LYS A 23 8.62 -27.92 -17.62
CA LYS A 23 9.13 -26.71 -16.97
C LYS A 23 7.91 -25.90 -16.48
N PRO A 24 7.88 -25.45 -15.22
CA PRO A 24 6.79 -24.62 -14.75
C PRO A 24 6.68 -23.39 -15.66
N TRP A 25 5.46 -23.08 -16.08
CA TRP A 25 5.20 -21.89 -16.87
C TRP A 25 5.55 -20.66 -16.02
N PRO A 26 6.18 -19.63 -16.60
CA PRO A 26 6.34 -18.37 -15.88
C PRO A 26 4.93 -17.87 -15.49
N PRO A 27 4.70 -17.53 -14.21
CA PRO A 27 3.43 -16.98 -13.79
C PRO A 27 3.12 -15.65 -14.50
N SER A 28 1.83 -15.32 -14.55
CA SER A 28 1.35 -14.19 -15.30
C SER A 28 1.91 -12.85 -14.78
N PRO A 29 2.30 -11.90 -15.65
CA PRO A 29 2.71 -10.55 -15.23
C PRO A 29 1.51 -9.68 -14.78
N LEU A 30 0.32 -10.26 -14.72
CA LEU A 30 -0.94 -9.59 -14.46
C LEU A 30 -1.34 -9.74 -12.99
N CYS A 31 -1.59 -8.61 -12.33
CA CYS A 31 -2.02 -8.60 -10.93
C CYS A 31 -3.43 -9.18 -10.79
N ARG A 32 -3.68 -9.85 -9.67
CA ARG A 32 -5.02 -9.89 -9.08
C ARG A 32 -5.31 -8.53 -8.43
N TRP A 33 -6.57 -8.25 -8.13
CA TRP A 33 -6.94 -6.99 -7.50
C TRP A 33 -8.06 -7.16 -6.50
N SER A 34 -7.98 -6.39 -5.43
CA SER A 34 -9.03 -6.29 -4.44
C SER A 34 -9.95 -5.11 -4.73
N ILE A 35 -11.25 -5.32 -4.61
CA ILE A 35 -12.29 -4.31 -4.80
C ILE A 35 -13.06 -4.20 -3.50
N HIS A 36 -13.03 -3.02 -2.86
CA HIS A 36 -13.89 -2.78 -1.71
C HIS A 36 -15.33 -2.65 -2.19
N VAL A 37 -16.23 -3.39 -1.55
CA VAL A 37 -17.65 -3.34 -1.83
C VAL A 37 -18.42 -3.12 -0.54
N HIS A 38 -19.57 -2.47 -0.66
CA HIS A 38 -20.56 -2.48 0.41
C HIS A 38 -20.95 -3.91 0.76
N GLU A 39 -21.36 -4.12 2.01
CA GLU A 39 -21.89 -5.40 2.46
C GLU A 39 -23.16 -5.73 1.66
N VAL A 40 -23.00 -6.53 0.62
CA VAL A 40 -24.11 -7.11 -0.12
C VAL A 40 -24.48 -8.38 0.63
N GLN A 41 -25.69 -8.43 1.18
CA GLN A 41 -26.21 -9.67 1.74
C GLN A 41 -26.36 -10.69 0.60
N TYR A 42 -25.51 -11.70 0.58
CA TYR A 42 -25.65 -12.83 -0.33
C TYR A 42 -25.81 -14.13 0.45
N GLU A 43 -26.55 -15.08 -0.13
CA GLU A 43 -26.67 -16.43 0.39
C GLU A 43 -25.43 -17.21 -0.02
N GLN A 44 -24.57 -17.55 0.93
CA GLN A 44 -23.39 -18.35 0.68
C GLN A 44 -23.82 -19.74 0.20
N LEU A 45 -23.46 -20.10 -1.04
CA LEU A 45 -23.65 -21.44 -1.55
C LEU A 45 -22.56 -22.36 -0.98
N ASP A 46 -22.95 -23.55 -0.51
CA ASP A 46 -22.00 -24.55 -0.03
C ASP A 46 -20.98 -24.89 -1.13
N SER A 47 -19.70 -24.83 -0.79
CA SER A 47 -18.64 -25.24 -1.71
C SER A 47 -18.75 -26.76 -1.94
N PRO A 48 -18.55 -27.24 -3.18
CA PRO A 48 -18.54 -28.67 -3.46
C PRO A 48 -17.45 -29.38 -2.64
N GLU A 49 -17.75 -30.60 -2.16
CA GLU A 49 -16.79 -31.39 -1.39
C GLU A 49 -15.50 -31.61 -2.21
N PRO A 50 -14.32 -31.31 -1.64
CA PRO A 50 -13.08 -31.41 -2.39
C PRO A 50 -12.73 -32.87 -2.67
N PRO A 51 -12.17 -33.17 -3.86
CA PRO A 51 -11.74 -34.53 -4.19
C PRO A 51 -10.61 -34.98 -3.25
N GLU A 52 -10.68 -36.21 -2.76
CA GLU A 52 -9.63 -36.86 -1.95
C GLU A 52 -8.31 -36.98 -2.75
N ASN A 53 -7.49 -35.93 -2.79
CA ASN A 53 -6.11 -35.99 -3.28
C ASN A 53 -5.24 -34.94 -2.57
N LEU A 54 -3.92 -35.19 -2.60
CA LEU A 54 -2.86 -34.41 -1.98
C LEU A 54 -3.13 -32.90 -1.99
N ALA A 55 -3.16 -32.29 -0.80
CA ALA A 55 -3.30 -30.86 -0.63
C ALA A 55 -2.23 -30.12 -1.46
N ASP A 56 -2.68 -29.31 -2.42
CA ASP A 56 -1.82 -28.38 -3.15
C ASP A 56 -1.73 -27.09 -2.32
N PRO A 57 -0.54 -26.69 -1.85
CA PRO A 57 -0.36 -25.45 -1.08
C PRO A 57 -0.69 -24.17 -1.86
N ASN A 58 -1.01 -24.24 -3.15
CA ASN A 58 -1.45 -23.09 -3.96
C ASN A 58 -2.93 -23.15 -4.35
N ASP A 59 -3.67 -24.18 -3.94
CA ASP A 59 -5.10 -24.35 -4.20
C ASP A 59 -5.85 -24.61 -2.89
N GLU A 60 -6.40 -23.55 -2.31
CA GLU A 60 -7.14 -23.58 -1.04
C GLU A 60 -8.32 -24.55 -1.06
N THR A 61 -8.87 -24.84 -2.24
CA THR A 61 -9.99 -25.79 -2.37
C THR A 61 -9.56 -27.23 -2.04
N THR A 62 -8.27 -27.52 -2.07
CA THR A 62 -7.71 -28.85 -1.75
C THR A 62 -7.34 -29.03 -0.28
N TRP A 63 -7.50 -27.98 0.54
CA TRP A 63 -7.06 -28.01 1.94
C TRP A 63 -8.13 -28.65 2.81
N THR A 64 -7.73 -29.59 3.66
CA THR A 64 -8.61 -30.11 4.71
C THR A 64 -8.90 -29.00 5.73
N PRO A 65 -10.16 -28.78 6.10
CA PRO A 65 -10.50 -27.82 7.14
C PRO A 65 -9.73 -28.15 8.42
N TRP A 66 -9.04 -27.14 8.97
CA TRP A 66 -8.44 -27.29 10.28
C TRP A 66 -9.55 -27.60 11.31
N PRO A 67 -9.32 -28.53 12.25
CA PRO A 67 -10.25 -28.69 13.36
C PRO A 67 -10.37 -27.35 14.07
N ALA A 68 -11.59 -26.79 14.11
CA ALA A 68 -11.83 -25.48 14.68
C ALA A 68 -11.37 -25.50 16.16
N PRO A 69 -10.34 -24.73 16.54
CA PRO A 69 -9.97 -24.64 17.94
C PRO A 69 -11.16 -24.08 18.73
N ALA A 70 -11.42 -24.63 19.92
CA ALA A 70 -12.49 -24.16 20.79
C ALA A 70 -12.24 -22.74 21.33
N GLY A 71 -11.05 -22.19 21.12
CA GLY A 71 -10.75 -20.77 21.29
C GLY A 71 -9.32 -20.35 20.97
N ILE A 72 -9.06 -19.05 21.05
CA ILE A 72 -7.76 -18.41 20.73
C ILE A 72 -6.62 -18.89 21.64
N HIS A 73 -6.92 -19.22 22.90
CA HIS A 73 -5.91 -19.75 23.81
C HIS A 73 -5.44 -21.15 23.35
N GLU A 74 -6.35 -21.96 22.83
CA GLU A 74 -6.05 -23.27 22.26
C GLU A 74 -5.31 -23.13 20.93
N PHE A 75 -5.55 -22.09 20.13
CA PHE A 75 -4.71 -21.79 18.96
C PHE A 75 -3.26 -21.49 19.37
N ALA A 76 -3.07 -20.64 20.40
CA ALA A 76 -1.74 -20.30 20.89
C ALA A 76 -1.01 -21.55 21.45
N GLU A 77 -1.71 -22.39 22.22
CA GLU A 77 -1.19 -23.67 22.72
C GLU A 77 -0.94 -24.67 21.59
N SER A 78 -1.82 -24.76 20.59
CA SER A 78 -1.64 -25.63 19.41
C SER A 78 -0.45 -25.19 18.57
N LEU A 79 -0.23 -23.88 18.40
CA LEU A 79 0.96 -23.35 17.74
C LEU A 79 2.22 -23.75 18.51
N GLN A 80 2.18 -23.66 19.84
CA GLN A 80 3.27 -24.09 20.71
C GLN A 80 3.55 -25.60 20.57
N ASP A 81 2.52 -26.43 20.68
CA ASP A 81 2.63 -27.90 20.60
C ASP A 81 3.16 -28.34 19.24
N ASN A 82 2.64 -27.75 18.15
CA ASN A 82 3.09 -28.07 16.79
C ASN A 82 4.53 -27.59 16.51
N LEU A 83 4.96 -26.48 17.12
CA LEU A 83 6.36 -26.06 17.07
C LEU A 83 7.25 -27.07 17.81
N GLU A 84 6.85 -27.54 19.00
CA GLU A 84 7.59 -28.55 19.76
C GLU A 84 7.63 -29.92 19.07
N SER A 85 6.54 -30.32 18.41
CA SER A 85 6.41 -31.62 17.73
C SER A 85 6.92 -31.64 16.29
N ASN A 86 7.14 -30.47 15.68
CA ASN A 86 7.45 -30.29 14.24
C ASN A 86 6.37 -30.87 13.31
N GLU A 87 5.11 -30.84 13.71
CA GLU A 87 4.00 -31.36 12.90
C GLU A 87 3.68 -30.49 11.67
N PHE A 88 4.26 -29.28 11.55
CA PHE A 88 4.13 -28.41 10.38
C PHE A 88 4.97 -28.85 9.16
N SER A 89 5.88 -29.81 9.32
CA SER A 89 6.82 -30.20 8.28
C SER A 89 6.98 -31.70 8.18
N THR A 90 7.06 -32.20 6.95
CA THR A 90 7.42 -33.59 6.67
C THR A 90 8.93 -33.85 6.80
N ILE A 91 9.72 -32.79 6.99
CA ILE A 91 11.16 -32.87 7.21
C ILE A 91 11.41 -33.36 8.64
N GLU A 92 12.22 -34.41 8.79
CA GLU A 92 12.53 -34.97 10.10
C GLU A 92 13.27 -33.95 10.99
N LEU A 93 12.95 -33.90 12.28
CA LEU A 93 13.54 -33.00 13.28
C LEU A 93 15.09 -32.94 13.28
N ARG A 94 15.76 -34.02 12.86
CA ARG A 94 17.22 -34.12 12.75
C ARG A 94 17.81 -33.40 11.54
N GLU A 95 16.98 -33.10 10.55
CA GLU A 95 17.35 -32.41 9.31
C GLU A 95 16.97 -30.92 9.34
N LEU A 96 16.24 -30.49 10.37
CA LEU A 96 15.94 -29.08 10.56
C LEU A 96 17.20 -28.30 10.92
N PRO A 97 17.42 -27.13 10.31
CA PRO A 97 18.57 -26.27 10.61
C PRO A 97 18.51 -25.63 12.02
N ILE A 98 17.47 -25.89 12.81
CA ILE A 98 17.21 -25.29 14.12
C ILE A 98 17.04 -26.41 15.17
N SER A 99 17.69 -26.28 16.33
CA SER A 99 17.60 -27.31 17.38
C SER A 99 16.21 -27.33 18.03
N SER A 100 15.64 -28.52 18.21
CA SER A 100 14.37 -28.73 18.93
C SER A 100 14.37 -28.16 20.36
N GLY A 101 15.54 -28.12 21.00
CA GLY A 101 15.73 -27.49 22.32
C GLY A 101 15.71 -25.95 22.32
N GLN A 102 15.81 -25.28 21.17
CA GLN A 102 15.53 -23.85 21.05
C GLN A 102 14.03 -23.61 20.85
N ILE A 103 13.34 -24.50 20.13
CA ILE A 103 11.90 -24.44 19.91
C ILE A 103 11.13 -24.68 21.22
N ALA A 104 11.50 -25.71 21.99
CA ALA A 104 10.93 -25.97 23.33
C ALA A 104 11.28 -24.89 24.38
N ARG A 105 12.28 -24.04 24.13
CA ARG A 105 12.58 -22.86 24.98
C ARG A 105 11.76 -21.64 24.57
N ALA A 106 11.48 -21.48 23.28
CA ALA A 106 10.51 -20.51 22.78
C ALA A 106 9.08 -20.85 23.25
N ALA A 107 8.76 -22.14 23.37
CA ALA A 107 7.48 -22.61 23.89
C ALA A 107 7.24 -22.32 25.39
N LYS A 108 8.29 -22.21 26.22
CA LYS A 108 8.19 -21.90 27.66
C LYS A 108 7.97 -20.41 27.98
N ARG A 109 7.55 -19.61 27.01
CA ARG A 109 7.28 -18.17 27.16
C ARG A 109 6.01 -17.92 27.99
N SER A 110 5.83 -16.71 28.50
CA SER A 110 4.59 -16.38 29.23
C SER A 110 3.38 -16.46 28.29
N PRO A 111 2.17 -16.72 28.80
CA PRO A 111 0.94 -16.73 27.99
C PRO A 111 0.72 -15.43 27.21
N GLU A 112 1.17 -14.29 27.75
CA GLU A 112 1.11 -12.99 27.09
C GLU A 112 2.04 -12.92 25.88
N GLN A 113 3.28 -13.40 26.03
CA GLN A 113 4.26 -13.41 24.95
C GLN A 113 3.85 -14.39 23.84
N LEU A 114 3.29 -15.54 24.20
CA LEU A 114 2.74 -16.49 23.23
C LEU A 114 1.55 -15.88 22.46
N LEU A 115 0.68 -15.12 23.14
CA LEU A 115 -0.42 -14.40 22.50
C LEU A 115 0.08 -13.30 21.55
N GLU A 116 1.12 -12.55 21.94
CA GLU A 116 1.78 -11.55 21.09
C GLU A 116 2.37 -12.20 19.83
N GLU A 117 3.07 -13.32 19.96
CA GLU A 117 3.64 -14.06 18.83
C GLU A 117 2.55 -14.65 17.92
N ALA A 118 1.52 -15.28 18.49
CA ALA A 118 0.38 -15.79 17.74
C ALA A 118 -0.32 -14.68 16.94
N PHE A 119 -0.37 -13.46 17.48
CA PHE A 119 -0.91 -12.31 16.76
C PHE A 119 0.00 -11.86 15.62
N GLY A 120 1.32 -11.87 15.84
CA GLY A 120 2.28 -11.66 14.76
C GLY A 120 2.11 -12.67 13.62
N PHE A 121 1.96 -13.96 13.96
CA PHE A 121 1.74 -15.00 12.96
C PHE A 121 0.43 -14.85 12.19
N SER A 122 -0.67 -14.46 12.85
CA SER A 122 -1.94 -14.24 12.13
C SER A 122 -1.84 -13.09 11.12
N ILE A 123 -1.08 -12.03 11.43
CA ILE A 123 -0.77 -10.94 10.51
C ILE A 123 0.09 -11.44 9.35
N MET A 124 1.18 -12.17 9.62
CA MET A 124 2.08 -12.71 8.58
C MET A 124 1.38 -13.70 7.66
N ALA A 125 0.46 -14.50 8.21
CA ALA A 125 -0.38 -15.44 7.46
C ALA A 125 -1.46 -14.74 6.63
N ARG A 126 -1.68 -13.43 6.83
CA ARG A 126 -2.73 -12.64 6.18
C ARG A 126 -4.14 -13.18 6.43
N ASN A 127 -4.35 -13.81 7.58
CA ASN A 127 -5.65 -14.39 7.94
C ASN A 127 -6.49 -13.34 8.69
N GLN A 128 -7.33 -12.62 7.95
CA GLN A 128 -8.16 -11.53 8.47
C GLN A 128 -9.02 -11.97 9.66
N THR A 129 -9.73 -13.10 9.55
CA THR A 129 -10.60 -13.61 10.61
C THR A 129 -9.82 -13.88 11.90
N LEU A 130 -8.66 -14.53 11.79
CA LEU A 130 -7.82 -14.80 12.95
C LEU A 130 -7.24 -13.51 13.54
N VAL A 131 -6.85 -12.54 12.71
CA VAL A 131 -6.41 -11.21 13.17
C VAL A 131 -7.52 -10.54 13.99
N ASP A 132 -8.76 -10.54 13.50
CA ASP A 132 -9.91 -9.93 14.19
C ASP A 132 -10.19 -10.62 15.53
N ASP A 133 -10.18 -11.94 15.55
CA ASP A 133 -10.33 -12.76 16.75
C ASP A 133 -9.25 -12.45 17.81
N MET A 134 -8.00 -12.39 17.38
CA MET A 134 -6.86 -12.04 18.23
C MET A 134 -6.97 -10.62 18.79
N ILE A 135 -7.37 -9.65 17.96
CA ILE A 135 -7.63 -8.26 18.37
C ILE A 135 -8.70 -8.21 19.46
N GLN A 136 -9.82 -8.93 19.29
CA GLN A 136 -10.88 -8.95 20.31
C GLN A 136 -10.39 -9.52 21.63
N THR A 137 -9.50 -10.51 21.59
CA THR A 137 -8.88 -11.09 22.80
C THR A 137 -7.92 -10.12 23.47
N ILE A 138 -7.06 -9.46 22.70
CA ILE A 138 -6.14 -8.43 23.20
C ILE A 138 -6.93 -7.29 23.87
N ARG A 139 -8.01 -6.79 23.25
CA ARG A 139 -8.85 -5.73 23.81
C ARG A 139 -9.55 -6.08 25.12
N LYS A 140 -9.82 -7.38 25.36
CA LYS A 140 -10.42 -7.85 26.61
C LYS A 140 -9.41 -7.87 27.77
N LYS A 141 -8.10 -7.89 27.48
CA LYS A 141 -7.04 -7.84 28.49
C LYS A 141 -6.69 -6.39 28.82
N LYS A 142 -7.00 -5.94 30.05
CA LYS A 142 -6.82 -4.55 30.48
C LYS A 142 -5.37 -4.05 30.46
N ASP A 143 -4.43 -4.94 30.76
CA ASP A 143 -3.01 -4.61 30.96
C ASP A 143 -2.11 -5.28 29.90
N PHE A 144 -2.66 -5.53 28.70
CA PHE A 144 -1.87 -6.07 27.61
C PHE A 144 -1.02 -4.97 26.96
N GLU A 145 0.29 -5.19 26.92
CA GLU A 145 1.25 -4.33 26.24
C GLU A 145 2.05 -5.15 25.23
N PHE A 146 2.31 -4.55 24.07
CA PHE A 146 3.23 -5.11 23.07
C PHE A 146 4.66 -4.79 23.49
N HIS A 147 5.54 -5.79 23.49
CA HIS A 147 6.92 -5.63 23.92
C HIS A 147 7.85 -5.51 22.72
N ASP A 148 7.80 -6.51 21.83
CA ASP A 148 8.71 -6.64 20.69
C ASP A 148 7.97 -6.70 19.34
N LEU A 149 6.63 -6.78 19.37
CA LEU A 149 5.79 -6.74 18.18
C LEU A 149 5.41 -5.31 17.81
N PHE A 150 5.56 -5.00 16.53
CA PHE A 150 5.08 -3.76 15.91
C PHE A 150 3.99 -4.12 14.87
N PRO A 151 2.73 -4.30 15.29
CA PRO A 151 1.69 -4.88 14.43
C PRO A 151 1.48 -4.15 13.11
N MET A 152 1.56 -2.81 13.13
CA MET A 152 1.39 -1.98 11.94
C MET A 152 2.57 -2.12 10.96
N HIS A 153 3.80 -2.13 11.46
CA HIS A 153 5.00 -2.38 10.65
C HIS A 153 4.98 -3.78 10.04
N LEU A 154 4.50 -4.77 10.81
CA LEU A 154 4.37 -6.14 10.34
C LEU A 154 3.29 -6.24 9.25
N ALA A 155 2.12 -5.64 9.46
CA ALA A 155 1.05 -5.59 8.45
C ALA A 155 1.50 -4.89 7.16
N ALA A 156 2.27 -3.80 7.25
CA ALA A 156 2.88 -3.16 6.08
C ALA A 156 3.88 -4.08 5.35
N SER A 157 4.66 -4.87 6.10
CA SER A 157 5.68 -5.77 5.52
C SER A 157 5.05 -6.96 4.80
N TYR A 158 3.88 -7.42 5.24
CA TYR A 158 3.12 -8.55 4.67
C TYR A 158 1.86 -8.08 3.93
N LEU A 159 1.87 -6.83 3.46
CA LEU A 159 0.74 -6.23 2.75
C LEU A 159 0.43 -7.03 1.48
N ASP A 160 -0.83 -7.40 1.31
CA ASP A 160 -1.32 -8.16 0.17
C ASP A 160 -2.44 -7.38 -0.51
N GLY A 161 -2.03 -6.54 -1.46
CA GLY A 161 -2.93 -5.68 -2.23
C GLY A 161 -3.97 -6.43 -3.05
N SER A 162 -3.72 -7.71 -3.34
CA SER A 162 -4.55 -8.53 -4.21
C SER A 162 -5.58 -9.38 -3.46
N GLY A 163 -5.22 -9.83 -2.26
CA GLY A 163 -6.06 -10.66 -1.40
C GLY A 163 -6.76 -9.89 -0.30
N ASN A 164 -6.08 -8.97 0.39
CA ASN A 164 -6.62 -8.26 1.55
C ASN A 164 -6.63 -6.74 1.40
N CYS A 165 -6.03 -6.18 0.34
CA CYS A 165 -5.80 -4.75 0.21
C CYS A 165 -5.15 -4.17 1.47
N CYS A 166 -5.90 -3.35 2.21
CA CYS A 166 -5.53 -2.74 3.47
C CYS A 166 -6.31 -3.29 4.68
N ASN A 167 -7.14 -4.33 4.54
CA ASN A 167 -8.09 -4.75 5.57
C ASN A 167 -7.44 -5.11 6.90
N ILE A 168 -6.35 -5.89 6.88
CA ILE A 168 -5.61 -6.26 8.09
C ILE A 168 -5.05 -5.01 8.76
N PHE A 169 -4.39 -4.14 7.97
CA PHE A 169 -3.81 -2.90 8.43
C PHE A 169 -4.89 -1.99 9.06
N ASN A 170 -6.04 -1.87 8.41
CA ASN A 170 -7.19 -1.10 8.86
C ASN A 170 -7.82 -1.67 10.14
N GLY A 171 -8.05 -2.98 10.20
CA GLY A 171 -8.56 -3.66 11.38
C GLY A 171 -7.68 -3.42 12.62
N ILE A 172 -6.36 -3.56 12.45
CA ILE A 172 -5.39 -3.27 13.52
C ILE A 172 -5.46 -1.80 13.94
N CYS A 173 -5.41 -0.86 12.99
CA CYS A 173 -5.51 0.59 13.26
C CYS A 173 -6.78 0.93 14.05
N LEU A 174 -7.95 0.55 13.55
CA LEU A 174 -9.24 0.91 14.13
C LEU A 174 -9.44 0.29 15.51
N ALA A 175 -9.04 -0.97 15.68
CA ALA A 175 -9.33 -1.69 16.90
C ALA A 175 -8.30 -1.44 18.00
N LEU A 176 -7.02 -1.28 17.66
CA LEU A 176 -5.94 -1.12 18.65
C LEU A 176 -5.62 0.34 18.99
N ARG A 177 -6.17 1.35 18.27
CA ARG A 177 -5.96 2.78 18.62
C ARG A 177 -6.35 3.17 20.05
N ARG A 178 -7.21 2.38 20.70
CA ARG A 178 -7.66 2.57 22.09
C ARG A 178 -6.82 1.78 23.11
N VAL A 179 -5.93 0.90 22.66
CA VAL A 179 -5.04 0.13 23.54
C VAL A 179 -3.92 1.05 24.05
N PRO A 180 -3.66 1.08 25.38
CA PRO A 180 -2.57 1.87 25.95
C PRO A 180 -1.23 1.57 25.26
N GLY A 181 -0.43 2.61 25.01
CA GLY A 181 0.90 2.44 24.42
C GLY A 181 0.93 2.16 22.92
N PHE A 182 -0.19 1.81 22.26
CA PHE A 182 -0.22 1.50 20.82
C PHE A 182 0.37 2.61 19.94
N ARG A 183 0.14 3.89 20.29
CA ARG A 183 0.73 5.04 19.58
C ARG A 183 2.26 5.06 19.63
N LYS A 184 2.88 4.53 20.69
CA LYS A 184 4.34 4.44 20.80
C LYS A 184 4.93 3.43 19.82
N LEU A 185 4.10 2.52 19.31
CA LEU A 185 4.49 1.53 18.30
C LEU A 185 4.50 2.12 16.88
N HIS A 186 4.26 3.43 16.71
CA HIS A 186 4.41 4.09 15.41
C HIS A 186 5.85 4.08 14.90
N THR A 187 6.83 4.05 15.80
CA THR A 187 8.26 3.92 15.45
C THR A 187 8.80 2.63 16.03
N ASN A 188 9.47 1.82 15.20
CA ASN A 188 10.05 0.55 15.64
C ASN A 188 11.42 0.73 16.32
N HIS A 189 12.02 -0.39 16.75
CA HIS A 189 13.34 -0.41 17.40
C HIS A 189 14.51 0.05 16.50
N LEU A 190 14.31 0.10 15.17
CA LEU A 190 15.28 0.64 14.21
C LEU A 190 15.10 2.15 13.98
N GLY A 191 14.05 2.75 14.54
CA GLY A 191 13.69 4.14 14.29
C GLY A 191 12.84 4.34 13.03
N HIS A 192 12.35 3.27 12.40
CA HIS A 192 11.45 3.35 11.24
C HIS A 192 10.02 3.62 11.69
N THR A 193 9.37 4.59 11.05
CA THR A 193 7.94 4.84 11.18
C THR A 193 7.13 3.75 10.46
N VAL A 194 5.82 3.68 10.70
CA VAL A 194 4.95 2.81 9.89
C VAL A 194 4.96 3.22 8.41
N LEU A 195 5.05 4.52 8.12
CA LEU A 195 5.18 5.04 6.76
C LEU A 195 6.47 4.57 6.09
N ASP A 196 7.57 4.53 6.84
CA ASP A 196 8.84 3.98 6.36
C ASP A 196 8.68 2.52 5.92
N ASN A 197 7.95 1.72 6.68
CA ASN A 197 7.65 0.34 6.27
C ASN A 197 6.80 0.25 5.01
N LEU A 198 5.88 1.20 4.76
CA LEU A 198 5.15 1.29 3.49
C LEU A 198 6.09 1.66 2.32
N MET A 199 7.05 2.57 2.54
CA MET A 199 8.08 2.88 1.53
C MET A 199 8.98 1.68 1.24
N ILE A 200 9.37 0.93 2.26
CA ILE A 200 10.08 -0.34 2.11
C ILE A 200 9.23 -1.32 1.30
N ALA A 201 7.92 -1.43 1.59
CA ALA A 201 7.03 -2.33 0.86
C ALA A 201 6.97 -1.99 -0.64
N ILE A 202 6.91 -0.71 -1.00
CA ILE A 202 6.99 -0.24 -2.39
C ILE A 202 8.31 -0.67 -3.03
N LEU A 203 9.44 -0.34 -2.40
CA LEU A 203 10.77 -0.64 -2.96
C LEU A 203 11.01 -2.14 -3.10
N LYS A 204 10.61 -2.91 -2.07
CA LYS A 204 10.69 -4.37 -2.06
C LYS A 204 9.93 -4.99 -3.23
N ALA A 205 8.69 -4.55 -3.47
CA ALA A 205 7.81 -5.14 -4.48
C ALA A 205 8.13 -4.67 -5.91
N HIS A 206 8.55 -3.41 -6.08
CA HIS A 206 8.57 -2.77 -7.40
C HIS A 206 9.95 -2.38 -7.92
N THR A 207 11.02 -2.64 -7.16
CA THR A 207 12.39 -2.38 -7.60
C THR A 207 13.33 -3.55 -7.33
N SER A 208 14.55 -3.43 -7.86
CA SER A 208 15.67 -4.28 -7.50
C SER A 208 16.48 -3.76 -6.30
N CYS A 209 15.91 -2.87 -5.48
CA CYS A 209 16.58 -2.38 -4.26
C CYS A 209 16.92 -3.53 -3.31
N THR A 210 18.05 -3.42 -2.63
CA THR A 210 18.44 -4.33 -1.55
C THR A 210 18.26 -3.64 -0.20
N PRO A 211 18.11 -4.40 0.92
CA PRO A 211 17.88 -3.80 2.23
C PRO A 211 18.91 -2.75 2.65
N VAL A 212 20.20 -3.00 2.38
CA VAL A 212 21.30 -2.07 2.73
C VAL A 212 21.23 -0.73 2.00
N MET A 213 20.57 -0.67 0.84
CA MET A 213 20.40 0.59 0.09
C MET A 213 19.41 1.53 0.77
N VAL A 214 18.47 0.97 1.55
CA VAL A 214 17.43 1.72 2.25
C VAL A 214 17.89 2.10 3.66
N ASP A 215 18.56 1.18 4.37
CA ASP A 215 19.13 1.45 5.69
C ASP A 215 20.37 0.59 5.97
N GLU A 216 21.41 1.20 6.55
CA GLU A 216 22.61 0.52 7.04
C GLU A 216 22.32 -0.48 8.16
N ALA A 217 21.23 -0.28 8.92
CA ALA A 217 20.75 -1.24 9.91
C ALA A 217 20.49 -2.61 9.30
N PHE A 218 20.16 -2.67 8.00
CA PHE A 218 19.94 -3.89 7.25
C PHE A 218 21.18 -4.46 6.56
N ARG A 219 22.40 -3.99 6.89
CA ARG A 219 23.64 -4.47 6.23
C ARG A 219 23.84 -5.98 6.30
N LYS A 220 23.29 -6.64 7.33
CA LYS A 220 23.36 -8.10 7.50
C LYS A 220 22.20 -8.85 6.84
N GLU A 221 21.17 -8.13 6.40
CA GLU A 221 19.99 -8.71 5.78
C GLU A 221 20.18 -8.80 4.27
N HIS A 222 19.92 -9.99 3.73
CA HIS A 222 19.97 -10.21 2.28
C HIS A 222 18.62 -9.98 1.60
N ARG A 223 17.54 -9.99 2.38
CA ARG A 223 16.15 -9.92 1.92
C ARG A 223 15.35 -9.01 2.84
N PHE A 224 14.32 -8.37 2.31
CA PHE A 224 13.38 -7.62 3.14
C PHE A 224 12.45 -8.58 3.89
N ALA A 225 11.95 -8.17 5.05
CA ALA A 225 10.89 -8.89 5.73
C ALA A 225 9.63 -8.96 4.86
N GLY A 226 9.01 -10.14 4.79
CA GLY A 226 7.83 -10.39 3.96
C GLY A 226 8.11 -10.36 2.45
N GLU A 227 9.36 -10.46 1.98
CA GLU A 227 9.66 -10.48 0.54
C GLU A 227 9.10 -11.70 -0.19
N GLU A 228 8.78 -12.76 0.53
CA GLU A 228 7.99 -13.89 0.04
C GLU A 228 6.52 -13.55 -0.26
N VAL A 229 6.03 -12.42 0.26
CA VAL A 229 4.71 -11.87 -0.05
C VAL A 229 4.88 -10.61 -0.89
N ASP A 230 4.52 -10.71 -2.16
CA ASP A 230 4.41 -9.55 -3.04
C ASP A 230 3.02 -8.91 -2.87
N ILE A 231 2.97 -7.58 -2.83
CA ILE A 231 1.70 -6.82 -2.73
C ILE A 231 0.77 -7.21 -3.90
N CYS A 232 1.32 -7.64 -5.03
CA CYS A 232 0.56 -8.10 -6.21
C CYS A 232 0.49 -9.62 -6.40
N GLY A 233 1.03 -10.40 -5.45
CA GLY A 233 0.74 -11.83 -5.30
C GLY A 233 1.65 -12.83 -6.02
N SER A 234 2.48 -12.46 -7.01
CA SER A 234 3.44 -13.46 -7.55
C SER A 234 4.65 -12.93 -8.34
N TRP A 235 4.62 -11.72 -8.92
CA TRP A 235 5.75 -11.17 -9.68
C TRP A 235 5.92 -9.66 -9.51
N LYS A 236 7.19 -9.26 -9.39
CA LYS A 236 7.58 -7.86 -9.43
C LYS A 236 7.28 -7.27 -10.80
N HIS A 237 6.37 -6.31 -10.85
CA HIS A 237 6.14 -5.41 -11.99
C HIS A 237 6.25 -3.96 -11.51
N MET A 238 5.96 -2.97 -12.36
CA MET A 238 5.96 -1.56 -11.95
C MET A 238 5.03 -1.30 -10.75
N PHE A 239 5.15 -0.15 -10.10
CA PHE A 239 4.26 0.24 -9.01
C PHE A 239 2.83 0.49 -9.53
N CYS A 240 2.06 -0.59 -9.64
CA CYS A 240 0.79 -0.65 -10.35
C CYS A 240 -0.39 -0.18 -9.48
N HIS A 241 -1.58 -0.14 -10.10
CA HIS A 241 -2.82 0.26 -9.45
C HIS A 241 -3.18 -0.55 -8.20
N THR A 242 -3.03 -1.89 -8.22
CA THR A 242 -3.32 -2.74 -7.05
C THR A 242 -2.43 -2.37 -5.86
N SER A 243 -1.12 -2.25 -6.07
CA SER A 243 -0.20 -1.86 -5.01
C SER A 243 -0.41 -0.41 -4.57
N ALA A 244 -0.57 0.51 -5.52
CA ALA A 244 -0.78 1.92 -5.23
C ALA A 244 -2.02 2.11 -4.35
N GLN A 245 -3.16 1.50 -4.72
CA GLN A 245 -4.40 1.52 -3.94
C GLN A 245 -4.18 1.00 -2.51
N ALA A 246 -3.55 -0.17 -2.35
CA ALA A 246 -3.31 -0.75 -1.03
C ALA A 246 -2.44 0.17 -0.15
N ILE A 247 -1.40 0.78 -0.72
CA ILE A 247 -0.52 1.71 0.00
C ILE A 247 -1.27 2.99 0.38
N ILE A 248 -2.00 3.64 -0.55
CA ILE A 248 -2.72 4.89 -0.22
C ILE A 248 -3.82 4.66 0.82
N HIS A 249 -4.50 3.51 0.81
CA HIS A 249 -5.48 3.17 1.83
C HIS A 249 -4.82 2.97 3.20
N CYS A 250 -3.62 2.38 3.25
CA CYS A 250 -2.85 2.27 4.49
C CYS A 250 -2.39 3.64 5.00
N ILE A 251 -1.93 4.53 4.12
CA ILE A 251 -1.56 5.91 4.45
C ILE A 251 -2.76 6.64 5.04
N GLY A 252 -3.91 6.63 4.35
CA GLY A 252 -5.10 7.33 4.81
C GLY A 252 -5.62 6.78 6.13
N THR A 253 -5.72 5.45 6.25
CA THR A 253 -6.13 4.78 7.48
C THR A 253 -5.24 5.18 8.65
N MET A 254 -3.92 5.19 8.45
CA MET A 254 -2.97 5.55 9.50
C MET A 254 -3.22 6.98 9.97
N TYR A 255 -3.32 7.96 9.08
CA TYR A 255 -3.38 9.36 9.51
C TYR A 255 -4.79 9.84 9.91
N VAL A 256 -5.84 9.22 9.38
CA VAL A 256 -7.21 9.45 9.84
C VAL A 256 -7.44 8.88 11.24
N PHE A 257 -6.86 7.71 11.57
CA PHE A 257 -7.23 7.00 12.81
C PHE A 257 -6.16 6.94 13.91
N THR A 258 -4.87 7.07 13.60
CA THR A 258 -3.80 6.74 14.56
C THR A 258 -3.24 7.92 15.37
N PHE A 259 -3.70 9.16 15.14
CA PHE A 259 -3.11 10.37 15.74
C PHE A 259 -1.58 10.48 15.55
N ALA A 260 -1.01 9.70 14.64
CA ALA A 260 0.40 9.79 14.30
C ALA A 260 0.63 11.09 13.53
N ASP A 261 1.72 11.78 13.83
CA ASP A 261 2.11 12.95 13.05
C ASP A 261 2.70 12.48 11.72
N VAL A 262 2.03 12.82 10.61
CA VAL A 262 2.48 12.57 9.23
C VAL A 262 3.82 13.22 8.91
N ASN A 263 4.27 14.18 9.73
CA ASN A 263 5.55 14.86 9.57
C ASN A 263 6.66 14.30 10.48
N THR A 264 6.41 13.17 11.16
CA THR A 264 7.41 12.46 11.97
C THR A 264 8.65 12.16 11.12
N PRO A 265 9.87 12.52 11.54
CA PRO A 265 11.09 12.26 10.78
C PRO A 265 11.27 10.78 10.44
N SER A 266 11.64 10.48 9.20
CA SER A 266 11.85 9.12 8.71
C SER A 266 13.11 8.50 9.32
N GLY A 267 13.08 7.20 9.56
CA GLY A 267 14.26 6.40 9.88
C GLY A 267 15.01 5.89 8.64
N LEU A 268 14.41 5.98 7.44
CA LEU A 268 15.03 5.49 6.21
C LEU A 268 16.08 6.46 5.68
N PHE A 269 17.02 5.89 4.92
CA PHE A 269 18.12 6.61 4.29
C PHE A 269 18.92 7.46 5.28
N LEU A 270 18.92 7.07 6.56
CA LEU A 270 19.54 7.81 7.61
C LEU A 270 21.06 7.80 7.42
N LYS A 271 21.66 8.98 7.28
CA LYS A 271 23.10 9.16 7.19
C LYS A 271 23.59 10.12 8.28
N ARG A 272 24.90 10.16 8.46
CA ARG A 272 25.59 11.19 9.26
C ARG A 272 26.63 11.86 8.39
N CYS A 273 26.79 13.16 8.56
CA CYS A 273 27.91 13.87 7.95
C CYS A 273 29.22 13.26 8.45
N LEU A 274 30.09 12.83 7.52
CA LEU A 274 31.36 12.18 7.85
C LEU A 274 32.44 13.16 8.29
N ASN A 275 32.24 14.47 8.08
CA ASN A 275 33.11 15.49 8.62
C ASN A 275 33.16 15.39 10.16
N GLU A 276 34.34 15.14 10.72
CA GLU A 276 34.55 14.88 12.15
C GLU A 276 34.06 16.02 13.04
N THR A 277 34.09 17.26 12.56
CA THR A 277 33.64 18.44 13.32
C THR A 277 32.14 18.67 13.22
N CYS A 278 31.49 18.14 12.18
CA CYS A 278 30.07 18.33 11.95
C CYS A 278 29.22 17.21 12.58
N GLY A 279 29.44 15.96 12.19
CA GLY A 279 28.73 14.78 12.71
C GLY A 279 27.19 14.82 12.61
N LEU A 280 26.64 15.77 11.84
CA LEU A 280 25.22 16.08 11.81
C LEU A 280 24.40 14.87 11.33
N LYS A 281 23.29 14.58 12.04
CA LYS A 281 22.34 13.55 11.64
C LYS A 281 21.54 14.05 10.43
N LEU A 282 21.73 13.42 9.28
CA LEU A 282 21.04 13.72 8.03
C LEU A 282 19.78 12.86 7.95
N GLN A 283 18.70 13.35 8.58
CA GLN A 283 17.44 12.63 8.72
C GLN A 283 16.36 13.26 7.84
N LEU A 284 15.78 12.46 6.95
CA LEU A 284 14.74 12.90 6.02
C LEU A 284 13.40 13.15 6.74
N LYS A 285 12.56 14.01 6.16
CA LYS A 285 11.13 14.05 6.47
C LYS A 285 10.36 13.10 5.54
N PRO A 286 9.10 12.81 5.82
CA PRO A 286 8.28 11.89 5.02
C PRO A 286 8.22 12.22 3.53
N LEU A 287 8.02 13.48 3.15
CA LEU A 287 8.01 13.87 1.73
C LEU A 287 9.40 13.79 1.08
N HIS A 288 10.50 14.09 1.79
CA HIS A 288 11.85 13.82 1.25
C HIS A 288 12.10 12.33 1.04
N THR A 289 11.59 11.50 1.95
CA THR A 289 11.70 10.04 1.86
C THR A 289 10.95 9.54 0.63
N LEU A 290 9.75 10.07 0.36
CA LEU A 290 9.00 9.79 -0.85
C LEU A 290 9.74 10.23 -2.12
N VAL A 291 10.40 11.40 -2.12
CA VAL A 291 11.25 11.87 -3.24
C VAL A 291 12.34 10.84 -3.54
N ILE A 292 13.05 10.34 -2.52
CA ILE A 292 14.09 9.33 -2.70
C ILE A 292 13.51 7.99 -3.16
N THR A 293 12.35 7.57 -2.61
CA THR A 293 11.62 6.38 -3.08
C THR A 293 11.26 6.50 -4.57
N ALA A 294 10.79 7.66 -5.02
CA ALA A 294 10.48 7.93 -6.42
C ALA A 294 11.72 7.85 -7.32
N VAL A 295 12.87 8.36 -6.87
CA VAL A 295 14.16 8.21 -7.59
C VAL A 295 14.54 6.74 -7.73
N TYR A 296 14.40 5.94 -6.67
CA TYR A 296 14.68 4.51 -6.73
C TYR A 296 13.71 3.74 -7.64
N LEU A 297 12.42 4.09 -7.65
CA LEU A 297 11.46 3.55 -8.62
C LEU A 297 11.87 3.91 -10.05
N ALA A 298 12.26 5.16 -10.31
CA ALA A 298 12.66 5.58 -11.64
C ALA A 298 13.97 4.92 -12.11
N GLN A 299 14.91 4.67 -11.20
CA GLN A 299 16.23 4.11 -11.53
C GLN A 299 16.25 2.58 -11.55
N LEU A 300 15.60 1.94 -10.59
CA LEU A 300 15.68 0.50 -10.31
C LEU A 300 14.32 -0.20 -10.40
N GLY A 301 13.26 0.54 -10.77
CA GLY A 301 11.94 -0.01 -10.95
C GLY A 301 11.84 -0.89 -12.19
N ASN A 302 10.87 -1.79 -12.15
CA ASN A 302 10.58 -2.73 -13.23
C ASN A 302 10.16 -2.03 -14.53
N ASP A 303 10.14 -2.81 -15.62
CA ASP A 303 9.72 -2.33 -16.93
C ASP A 303 8.27 -1.80 -16.91
N GLY A 304 8.04 -0.71 -17.64
CA GLY A 304 6.75 -0.03 -17.70
C GLY A 304 6.48 0.98 -16.59
N GLU A 305 7.37 1.09 -15.58
CA GLU A 305 7.25 2.10 -14.52
C GLU A 305 7.10 3.52 -15.09
N ASN A 306 6.09 4.24 -14.61
CA ASN A 306 5.68 5.57 -15.08
C ASN A 306 5.47 6.57 -13.93
N LEU A 307 5.75 6.15 -12.69
CA LEU A 307 5.64 6.91 -11.45
C LEU A 307 4.21 7.35 -11.07
N PHE A 308 3.17 6.82 -11.71
CA PHE A 308 1.78 7.08 -11.32
C PHE A 308 1.52 6.70 -9.85
N GLY A 309 1.92 5.50 -9.43
CA GLY A 309 1.68 5.03 -8.06
C GLY A 309 2.34 5.92 -6.99
N VAL A 310 3.53 6.48 -7.26
CA VAL A 310 4.21 7.36 -6.31
C VAL A 310 3.63 8.78 -6.31
N VAL A 311 3.07 9.24 -7.42
CA VAL A 311 2.24 10.46 -7.48
C VAL A 311 0.97 10.28 -6.65
N ALA A 312 0.32 9.11 -6.72
CA ALA A 312 -0.84 8.80 -5.86
C ALA A 312 -0.47 8.81 -4.36
N CYS A 313 0.71 8.28 -4.00
CA CYS A 313 1.22 8.35 -2.62
C CYS A 313 1.49 9.79 -2.18
N LEU A 314 2.02 10.65 -3.06
CA LEU A 314 2.26 12.06 -2.76
C LEU A 314 0.95 12.79 -2.47
N LEU A 315 -0.04 12.65 -3.36
CA LEU A 315 -1.35 13.28 -3.18
C LEU A 315 -2.03 12.79 -1.90
N SER A 316 -1.98 11.48 -1.63
CA SER A 316 -2.50 10.90 -0.38
C SER A 316 -1.81 11.48 0.85
N LEU A 317 -0.47 11.59 0.87
CA LEU A 317 0.25 12.17 2.02
C LEU A 317 -0.09 13.65 2.22
N LEU A 318 -0.15 14.43 1.14
CA LEU A 318 -0.54 15.85 1.19
C LEU A 318 -1.98 16.01 1.71
N GLN A 319 -2.91 15.14 1.27
CA GLN A 319 -4.31 15.12 1.72
C GLN A 319 -4.41 14.84 3.22
N HIS A 320 -3.44 14.12 3.79
CA HIS A 320 -3.38 13.79 5.22
C HIS A 320 -2.43 14.71 6.00
N GLY A 321 -2.10 15.89 5.48
CA GLY A 321 -1.40 16.95 6.20
C GLY A 321 0.14 16.89 6.14
N ALA A 322 0.72 16.10 5.24
CA ALA A 322 2.17 16.14 5.02
C ALA A 322 2.57 17.54 4.54
N ASN A 323 3.53 18.16 5.22
CA ASN A 323 3.89 19.55 4.96
C ASN A 323 5.06 19.64 3.94
N PRO A 324 4.81 20.15 2.72
CA PRO A 324 5.81 20.26 1.66
C PRO A 324 6.83 21.39 1.87
N LEU A 325 6.70 22.20 2.93
CA LEU A 325 7.64 23.27 3.28
C LEU A 325 8.69 22.82 4.31
N LEU A 326 8.52 21.64 4.92
CA LEU A 326 9.47 21.16 5.93
C LEU A 326 10.84 20.90 5.30
N LYS A 327 11.87 21.47 5.92
CA LYS A 327 13.27 21.27 5.51
C LYS A 327 13.96 20.15 6.29
N ALA A 328 14.93 19.53 5.66
CA ALA A 328 15.83 18.55 6.26
C ALA A 328 17.27 18.78 5.79
N HIS A 329 18.25 18.54 6.65
CA HIS A 329 19.66 18.51 6.26
C HIS A 329 19.96 17.27 5.44
N ILE A 330 20.32 17.46 4.17
CA ILE A 330 20.48 16.38 3.20
C ILE A 330 21.81 16.54 2.46
N SER A 331 22.57 15.45 2.33
CA SER A 331 23.67 15.30 1.37
C SER A 331 23.22 14.36 0.26
N LEU A 332 23.08 14.87 -0.96
CA LEU A 332 22.64 14.05 -2.09
C LEU A 332 23.71 13.05 -2.50
N THR A 333 24.98 13.42 -2.40
CA THR A 333 26.13 12.53 -2.65
C THR A 333 26.07 11.33 -1.70
N ALA A 334 25.78 11.54 -0.42
CA ALA A 334 25.64 10.47 0.56
C ALA A 334 24.44 9.56 0.31
N LEU A 335 23.37 10.09 -0.29
CA LEU A 335 22.16 9.34 -0.60
C LEU A 335 22.25 8.54 -1.90
N LEU A 336 22.90 9.08 -2.95
CA LEU A 336 22.83 8.54 -4.31
C LEU A 336 24.16 8.03 -4.88
N SER A 337 25.32 8.45 -4.35
CA SER A 337 26.62 8.20 -5.00
C SER A 337 27.71 7.64 -4.09
N GLY A 338 27.42 7.46 -2.79
CA GLY A 338 28.42 7.09 -1.79
C GLY A 338 29.31 8.27 -1.47
N ASP A 339 29.18 8.84 -0.26
CA ASP A 339 29.99 9.98 0.15
C ASP A 339 31.25 9.48 0.86
N GLU A 340 32.42 9.73 0.26
CA GLU A 340 33.74 9.56 0.87
C GLU A 340 34.37 10.91 1.23
N SER A 341 33.65 12.02 1.03
CA SER A 341 34.18 13.36 1.31
C SER A 341 34.27 13.63 2.80
N GLU A 342 35.43 14.16 3.23
CA GLU A 342 35.62 14.72 4.57
C GLU A 342 35.02 16.14 4.70
N GLU A 343 34.61 16.77 3.60
CA GLU A 343 33.95 18.09 3.60
C GLU A 343 32.43 17.98 3.72
N CYS A 344 31.81 18.91 4.46
CA CYS A 344 30.35 18.97 4.61
C CYS A 344 29.67 19.32 3.28
N SER A 345 29.05 18.33 2.64
CA SER A 345 28.30 18.47 1.38
C SER A 345 26.79 18.68 1.58
N HIS A 346 26.30 18.67 2.84
CA HIS A 346 24.88 18.74 3.13
C HIS A 346 24.32 20.16 3.17
N SER A 347 23.04 20.31 2.88
CA SER A 347 22.30 21.57 3.00
C SER A 347 20.87 21.31 3.47
N GLU A 348 20.21 22.32 4.06
CA GLU A 348 18.77 22.24 4.33
C GLU A 348 17.99 22.36 3.03
N LEU A 349 17.17 21.35 2.74
CA LEU A 349 16.31 21.32 1.57
C LEU A 349 14.89 20.98 1.96
N ASP A 350 13.91 21.62 1.34
CA ASP A 350 12.55 21.10 1.27
C ASP A 350 12.45 19.97 0.22
N PRO A 351 11.32 19.24 0.13
CA PRO A 351 11.16 18.13 -0.81
C PRO A 351 11.31 18.53 -2.28
N LEU A 352 10.84 19.72 -2.67
CA LEU A 352 10.95 20.20 -4.06
C LEU A 352 12.39 20.60 -4.40
N GLU A 353 13.07 21.29 -3.48
CA GLU A 353 14.49 21.61 -3.58
C GLU A 353 15.34 20.34 -3.71
N LEU A 354 15.01 19.28 -2.95
CA LEU A 354 15.65 17.97 -3.09
C LEU A 354 15.39 17.36 -4.48
N ALA A 355 14.13 17.32 -4.92
CA ALA A 355 13.76 16.78 -6.23
C ALA A 355 14.48 17.49 -7.39
N ARG A 356 14.59 18.82 -7.32
CA ARG A 356 15.30 19.64 -8.32
C ARG A 356 16.82 19.40 -8.34
N ARG A 357 17.40 18.86 -7.27
CA ARG A 357 18.84 18.57 -7.19
C ARG A 357 19.21 17.18 -7.65
N VAL A 358 18.24 16.29 -7.92
CA VAL A 358 18.52 14.97 -8.49
C VAL A 358 19.37 15.13 -9.76
N PRO A 359 20.48 14.39 -9.91
CA PRO A 359 21.43 14.65 -10.98
C PRO A 359 20.82 14.47 -12.37
N GLN A 360 21.03 15.43 -13.27
CA GLN A 360 20.42 15.40 -14.60
C GLN A 360 20.92 14.23 -15.45
N ASP A 361 22.15 13.78 -15.23
CA ASP A 361 22.72 12.59 -15.86
C ASP A 361 22.01 11.30 -15.41
N LEU A 362 21.46 11.28 -14.19
CA LEU A 362 20.60 10.19 -13.74
C LEU A 362 19.24 10.23 -14.44
N ILE A 363 18.58 11.40 -14.45
CA ILE A 363 17.26 11.60 -15.06
C ILE A 363 17.30 11.32 -16.57
N SER A 364 18.38 11.70 -17.26
CA SER A 364 18.54 11.51 -18.71
C SER A 364 18.54 10.04 -19.15
N LYS A 365 18.71 9.10 -18.23
CA LYS A 365 18.68 7.65 -18.49
C LYS A 365 17.28 7.04 -18.32
N TRP A 366 16.33 7.79 -17.78
CA TRP A 366 14.98 7.31 -17.56
C TRP A 366 14.17 7.30 -18.87
N SER A 367 13.15 6.45 -18.94
CA SER A 367 12.21 6.46 -20.06
C SER A 367 11.39 7.75 -20.06
N GLN A 368 10.76 8.07 -21.19
CA GLN A 368 9.94 9.28 -21.31
C GLN A 368 8.77 9.26 -20.32
N GLU A 369 8.16 8.09 -20.10
CA GLU A 369 7.05 7.90 -19.15
C GLU A 369 7.49 8.21 -17.72
N ARG A 370 8.68 7.74 -17.31
CA ARG A 370 9.27 8.03 -16.00
C ARG A 370 9.58 9.52 -15.85
N ILE A 371 10.09 10.16 -16.90
CA ILE A 371 10.36 11.61 -16.89
C ILE A 371 9.05 12.39 -16.75
N THR A 372 8.00 12.02 -17.49
CA THR A 372 6.68 12.65 -17.38
C THR A 372 6.12 12.50 -15.98
N GLY A 373 6.10 11.28 -15.41
CA GLY A 373 5.65 11.06 -14.04
C GLY A 373 6.47 11.82 -12.99
N TRP A 374 7.79 11.92 -13.17
CA TRP A 374 8.67 12.69 -12.29
C TRP A 374 8.38 14.20 -12.34
N LYS A 375 8.09 14.73 -13.53
CA LYS A 375 7.70 16.14 -13.69
C LYS A 375 6.35 16.43 -13.03
N ILE A 376 5.37 15.53 -13.16
CA ILE A 376 4.08 15.63 -12.46
C ILE A 376 4.32 15.64 -10.94
N PHE A 377 5.13 14.71 -10.44
CA PHE A 377 5.50 14.65 -9.02
C PHE A 377 6.10 15.99 -8.53
N CYS A 378 7.03 16.58 -9.29
CA CYS A 378 7.60 17.89 -8.98
C CYS A 378 6.57 19.02 -9.07
N ALA A 379 5.65 18.98 -10.03
CA ALA A 379 4.59 19.97 -10.20
C ALA A 379 3.61 19.95 -9.03
N VAL A 380 3.22 18.76 -8.54
CA VAL A 380 2.37 18.60 -7.34
C VAL A 380 3.07 19.16 -6.10
N LEU A 381 4.37 18.90 -5.92
CA LEU A 381 5.14 19.50 -4.82
C LEU A 381 5.17 21.03 -4.91
N ARG A 382 5.37 21.59 -6.11
CA ARG A 382 5.34 23.05 -6.33
C ARG A 382 3.96 23.64 -6.00
N LEU A 383 2.89 23.10 -6.57
CA LEU A 383 1.54 23.60 -6.34
C LEU A 383 1.15 23.51 -4.86
N SER A 384 1.52 22.44 -4.16
CA SER A 384 1.24 22.32 -2.72
C SER A 384 2.02 23.31 -1.86
N GLN A 385 3.27 23.65 -2.21
CA GLN A 385 4.01 24.74 -1.57
C GLN A 385 3.36 26.10 -1.86
N ASP A 386 2.97 26.37 -3.11
CA ASP A 386 2.33 27.62 -3.52
C ASP A 386 1.00 27.82 -2.77
N SER A 387 0.19 26.77 -2.64
CA SER A 387 -1.08 26.79 -1.89
C SER A 387 -0.93 27.11 -0.41
N LEU A 388 0.11 26.61 0.26
CA LEU A 388 0.37 26.93 1.67
C LEU A 388 0.92 28.34 1.89
N ASN A 389 1.59 28.91 0.89
CA ASN A 389 2.14 30.27 0.97
C ASN A 389 1.10 31.35 0.62
N ARG A 390 -0.05 30.99 0.04
CA ARG A 390 -1.11 31.94 -0.26
C ARG A 390 -1.72 32.46 1.06
N PRO A 391 -1.82 33.78 1.26
CA PRO A 391 -2.55 34.33 2.41
C PRO A 391 -3.98 33.80 2.39
N VAL A 392 -4.52 33.40 3.54
CA VAL A 392 -5.96 33.17 3.67
C VAL A 392 -6.63 34.51 3.35
N GLU A 393 -7.32 34.58 2.21
CA GLU A 393 -8.18 35.72 1.90
C GLU A 393 -9.30 35.68 2.94
N VAL A 394 -9.16 36.46 4.01
CA VAL A 394 -10.21 36.63 5.01
C VAL A 394 -11.35 37.32 4.29
N TYR A 395 -12.35 36.55 3.87
CA TYR A 395 -13.65 37.08 3.51
C TYR A 395 -14.19 37.70 4.80
N ILE A 396 -14.00 39.01 4.93
CA ILE A 396 -14.73 39.80 5.92
C ILE A 396 -16.16 39.75 5.40
N GLU A 397 -16.99 38.90 6.00
CA GLU A 397 -18.43 39.01 5.89
C GLU A 397 -18.78 40.43 6.37
N ASP A 398 -18.89 41.36 5.42
CA ASP A 398 -19.46 42.67 5.68
C ASP A 398 -20.92 42.43 6.03
N GLU A 399 -21.20 42.27 7.33
CA GLU A 399 -22.51 42.46 7.93
C GLU A 399 -22.95 43.92 7.68
N ALA A 400 -23.38 44.20 6.46
CA ALA A 400 -23.89 45.49 6.03
C ALA A 400 -25.19 45.30 5.24
N ASN A 401 -26.23 44.92 5.96
CA ASN A 401 -27.50 45.65 6.00
C ASN A 401 -27.89 46.44 4.72
N SER A 402 -28.69 45.87 3.84
CA SER A 402 -29.69 46.64 3.06
C SER A 402 -30.78 45.75 2.50
N ASP A 403 -31.99 45.95 3.02
CA ASP A 403 -33.24 45.75 2.30
C ASP A 403 -33.15 46.47 0.94
N GLU A 404 -33.27 45.77 -0.18
CA GLU A 404 -33.89 46.29 -1.42
C GLU A 404 -34.08 45.16 -2.44
N GLU A 405 -35.22 45.23 -3.11
CA GLU A 405 -35.89 44.22 -3.93
C GLU A 405 -35.30 44.09 -5.35
N ASP A 406 -35.57 42.93 -5.96
CA ASP A 406 -35.67 42.65 -7.41
C ASP A 406 -34.39 42.71 -8.29
N GLU A 407 -33.92 41.52 -8.71
CA GLU A 407 -33.97 41.04 -10.11
C GLU A 407 -33.37 39.61 -10.17
N GLU A 408 -34.21 38.63 -10.52
CA GLU A 408 -33.85 37.22 -10.71
C GLU A 408 -33.03 37.05 -12.01
N GLU A 409 -31.70 37.17 -11.92
CA GLU A 409 -30.79 36.50 -12.83
C GLU A 409 -30.24 35.26 -12.12
N GLU A 410 -30.75 34.08 -12.51
CA GLU A 410 -30.18 32.77 -12.15
C GLU A 410 -28.80 32.64 -12.83
N GLU A 411 -27.80 33.37 -12.34
CA GLU A 411 -26.42 32.92 -12.49
C GLU A 411 -26.30 31.65 -11.65
N GLU A 412 -25.98 30.52 -12.30
CA GLU A 412 -25.49 29.32 -11.61
C GLU A 412 -24.17 29.70 -10.93
N GLU A 413 -24.26 30.41 -9.79
CA GLU A 413 -23.16 30.52 -8.85
C GLU A 413 -22.83 29.08 -8.48
N ASP A 414 -21.64 28.63 -8.90
CA ASP A 414 -20.97 27.46 -8.36
C ASP A 414 -20.88 27.68 -6.84
N GLU A 415 -21.95 27.37 -6.10
CA GLU A 415 -21.98 27.38 -4.64
C GLU A 415 -20.80 26.51 -4.22
N ASP A 416 -19.73 27.16 -3.76
CA ASP A 416 -18.53 26.51 -3.26
C ASP A 416 -18.97 25.61 -2.11
N LYS A 417 -19.22 24.33 -2.45
CA LYS A 417 -19.76 23.34 -1.53
C LYS A 417 -18.78 23.12 -0.41
N TYR A 418 -19.00 23.85 0.68
CA TYR A 418 -18.19 23.84 1.88
C TYR A 418 -18.15 22.44 2.47
N CYS A 419 -16.96 21.88 2.65
CA CYS A 419 -16.80 20.59 3.31
C CYS A 419 -16.65 20.82 4.81
N SER A 420 -17.77 20.82 5.54
CA SER A 420 -17.82 21.10 6.98
C SER A 420 -16.96 20.17 7.86
N GLU A 421 -16.48 19.05 7.30
CA GLU A 421 -15.66 18.07 7.97
C GLU A 421 -14.14 18.30 7.82
N HIS A 422 -13.71 19.19 6.92
CA HIS A 422 -12.29 19.39 6.62
C HIS A 422 -11.87 20.84 6.89
N SER A 423 -10.67 21.03 7.42
CA SER A 423 -10.19 22.36 7.80
C SER A 423 -9.89 23.20 6.55
N ASP A 424 -10.33 24.45 6.53
CA ASP A 424 -10.00 25.43 5.47
C ASP A 424 -8.48 25.63 5.28
N ASP A 425 -7.68 25.19 6.26
CA ASP A 425 -6.22 25.25 6.21
C ASP A 425 -5.55 24.12 5.42
N GLU A 426 -6.29 23.11 4.96
CA GLU A 426 -5.74 22.00 4.20
C GLU A 426 -5.29 22.41 2.78
N ILE A 427 -4.21 21.78 2.29
CA ILE A 427 -3.55 22.10 1.01
C ILE A 427 -4.54 22.03 -0.16
N PHE A 428 -5.44 21.04 -0.12
CA PHE A 428 -6.38 20.74 -1.19
C PHE A 428 -7.52 21.77 -1.27
N CYS A 429 -8.02 22.25 -0.13
CA CYS A 429 -9.00 23.33 -0.06
C CYS A 429 -8.50 24.61 -0.76
N LYS A 430 -7.17 24.81 -0.80
CA LYS A 430 -6.52 25.97 -1.43
C LYS A 430 -6.12 25.73 -2.89
N SER A 431 -6.44 24.57 -3.49
CA SER A 431 -6.11 24.25 -4.88
C SER A 431 -7.11 23.31 -5.54
N ARG A 432 -8.03 23.88 -6.33
CA ARG A 432 -8.98 23.14 -7.17
C ARG A 432 -8.30 22.14 -8.11
N THR A 433 -7.12 22.50 -8.62
CA THR A 433 -6.33 21.62 -9.50
C THR A 433 -5.84 20.37 -8.75
N LEU A 434 -5.31 20.52 -7.52
CA LEU A 434 -4.85 19.38 -6.73
C LEU A 434 -6.02 18.49 -6.30
N SER A 435 -7.14 19.06 -5.88
CA SER A 435 -8.34 18.30 -5.51
C SER A 435 -8.95 17.54 -6.68
N SER A 436 -9.04 18.17 -7.85
CA SER A 436 -9.47 17.49 -9.08
C SER A 436 -8.52 16.37 -9.49
N LEU A 437 -7.20 16.59 -9.34
CA LEU A 437 -6.20 15.56 -9.63
C LEU A 437 -6.32 14.37 -8.66
N TRP A 438 -6.55 14.63 -7.37
CA TRP A 438 -6.73 13.55 -6.39
C TRP A 438 -8.00 12.76 -6.61
N ALA A 439 -9.13 13.41 -6.89
CA ALA A 439 -10.37 12.74 -7.28
C ALA A 439 -10.18 11.87 -8.55
N ALA A 440 -9.44 12.39 -9.54
CA ALA A 440 -9.13 11.64 -10.76
C ALA A 440 -8.22 10.43 -10.50
N VAL A 441 -7.20 10.56 -9.66
CA VAL A 441 -6.30 9.45 -9.29
C VAL A 441 -7.06 8.35 -8.55
N GLN A 442 -7.93 8.73 -7.60
CA GLN A 442 -8.80 7.76 -6.92
C GLN A 442 -9.71 7.04 -7.92
N THR A 443 -10.35 7.78 -8.83
CA THR A 443 -11.22 7.19 -9.86
C THR A 443 -10.46 6.21 -10.76
N GLU A 444 -9.27 6.57 -11.21
CA GLU A 444 -8.41 5.69 -12.02
C GLU A 444 -8.06 4.40 -11.25
N LEU A 445 -7.68 4.51 -9.98
CA LEU A 445 -7.44 3.36 -9.09
C LEU A 445 -8.70 2.49 -8.87
N LEU A 446 -9.89 3.06 -8.93
CA LEU A 446 -11.16 2.35 -8.71
C LEU A 446 -11.78 1.77 -9.98
N THR A 447 -11.28 2.12 -11.17
CA THR A 447 -11.96 1.79 -12.43
C THR A 447 -11.07 1.08 -13.44
N TYR A 448 -9.75 1.12 -13.26
CA TYR A 448 -8.83 0.59 -14.26
C TYR A 448 -7.80 -0.40 -13.71
N ARG A 449 -7.69 -1.55 -14.36
CA ARG A 449 -6.57 -2.49 -14.25
C ARG A 449 -6.10 -2.93 -15.63
N ARG A 450 -4.84 -3.35 -15.69
CA ARG A 450 -4.28 -3.99 -16.87
C ARG A 450 -4.91 -5.39 -17.04
N ILE A 451 -5.62 -5.60 -18.14
CA ILE A 451 -6.37 -6.85 -18.39
C ILE A 451 -5.50 -7.88 -19.09
N ALA A 452 -4.80 -7.49 -20.17
CA ALA A 452 -3.94 -8.37 -20.93
C ALA A 452 -2.48 -7.86 -21.00
N GLU A 453 -1.55 -8.76 -21.30
CA GLU A 453 -0.20 -8.36 -21.65
C GLU A 453 -0.23 -7.49 -22.92
N GLY A 454 0.47 -6.36 -22.89
CA GLY A 454 0.44 -5.35 -23.94
C GLY A 454 -0.57 -4.23 -23.72
N ASP A 455 -1.58 -4.41 -22.87
CA ASP A 455 -2.47 -3.32 -22.48
C ASP A 455 -1.69 -2.24 -21.70
N PRO A 456 -2.10 -0.96 -21.80
CA PRO A 456 -1.44 0.12 -21.08
C PRO A 456 -1.61 -0.07 -19.56
N TRP A 457 -0.69 0.53 -18.81
CA TRP A 457 -0.74 0.48 -17.35
C TRP A 457 -1.74 1.47 -16.75
N ILE A 458 -2.09 2.52 -17.51
CA ILE A 458 -3.03 3.58 -17.14
C ILE A 458 -4.12 3.63 -18.23
N SER A 459 -5.35 3.95 -17.85
CA SER A 459 -6.48 4.06 -18.75
C SER A 459 -6.31 5.18 -19.76
N ALA A 460 -7.01 5.08 -20.90
CA ALA A 460 -7.08 6.15 -21.89
C ALA A 460 -7.83 7.41 -21.40
N ASN A 461 -8.43 7.38 -20.20
CA ASN A 461 -9.11 8.53 -19.60
C ASN A 461 -8.22 9.30 -18.62
N PHE A 462 -7.06 8.76 -18.24
CA PHE A 462 -6.06 9.40 -17.39
C PHE A 462 -4.73 9.54 -18.15
N ASP A 463 -4.62 10.57 -18.99
CA ASP A 463 -3.40 10.80 -19.77
C ASP A 463 -2.37 11.62 -18.99
N MET A 464 -1.21 11.02 -18.67
CA MET A 464 -0.17 11.65 -17.84
C MET A 464 0.44 12.89 -18.52
N GLU A 465 0.53 12.94 -19.85
CA GLU A 465 1.04 14.12 -20.55
C GLU A 465 0.07 15.30 -20.41
N SER A 466 -1.22 15.05 -20.61
CA SER A 466 -2.29 16.04 -20.40
C SER A 466 -2.35 16.52 -18.94
N VAL A 467 -2.13 15.62 -17.96
CA VAL A 467 -1.99 16.03 -16.55
C VAL A 467 -0.83 17.02 -16.42
N LEU A 468 0.35 16.67 -16.92
CA LEU A 468 1.54 17.52 -16.81
C LEU A 468 1.31 18.89 -17.43
N GLU A 469 0.74 18.94 -18.64
CA GLU A 469 0.43 20.19 -19.35
C GLU A 469 -0.51 21.08 -18.54
N SER A 470 -1.60 20.53 -17.98
CA SER A 470 -2.52 21.27 -17.10
C SER A 470 -1.80 21.83 -15.86
N LEU A 471 -0.98 21.02 -15.18
CA LEU A 471 -0.26 21.44 -13.97
C LEU A 471 0.82 22.52 -14.24
N GLU A 472 1.50 22.44 -15.38
CA GLU A 472 2.51 23.43 -15.78
C GLU A 472 1.87 24.75 -16.24
N ALA A 473 0.72 24.67 -16.92
CA ALA A 473 -0.03 25.85 -17.34
C ALA A 473 -0.79 26.54 -16.20
N GLY A 474 -1.04 25.84 -15.09
CA GLY A 474 -1.88 26.33 -14.00
C GLY A 474 -3.36 26.39 -14.37
N ASN A 475 -3.77 25.57 -15.33
CA ASN A 475 -5.16 25.48 -15.80
C ASN A 475 -5.89 24.34 -15.07
N ASP A 476 -7.20 24.27 -15.28
CA ASP A 476 -7.99 23.12 -14.90
C ASP A 476 -7.49 21.83 -15.58
N LEU A 477 -7.80 20.70 -14.94
CA LEU A 477 -7.30 19.40 -15.37
C LEU A 477 -8.01 18.92 -16.64
N CYS A 478 -7.26 18.84 -17.75
CA CYS A 478 -7.79 18.53 -19.08
C CYS A 478 -7.61 17.05 -19.44
N ILE A 479 -8.07 16.13 -18.58
CA ILE A 479 -8.03 14.68 -18.86
C ILE A 479 -9.42 14.12 -19.16
N GLY A 480 -9.48 12.90 -19.71
CA GLY A 480 -10.74 12.25 -20.08
C GLY A 480 -11.74 12.13 -18.92
N LEU A 481 -11.28 11.79 -17.71
CA LEU A 481 -12.14 11.67 -16.53
C LEU A 481 -12.87 12.97 -16.17
N VAL A 482 -12.19 14.12 -16.31
CA VAL A 482 -12.73 15.45 -16.01
C VAL A 482 -13.52 15.98 -17.20
N SER A 483 -12.88 16.08 -18.37
CA SER A 483 -13.46 16.69 -19.58
C SER A 483 -14.73 15.98 -20.10
N LYS A 484 -14.91 14.70 -19.79
CA LYS A 484 -16.10 13.93 -20.15
C LYS A 484 -17.08 13.74 -19.00
N ASN A 485 -16.90 14.45 -17.87
CA ASN A 485 -17.72 14.35 -16.66
C ASN A 485 -17.96 12.90 -16.23
N MET A 486 -16.87 12.13 -16.11
CA MET A 486 -16.94 10.70 -15.75
C MET A 486 -17.00 10.47 -14.24
N MET A 487 -16.67 11.48 -13.46
CA MET A 487 -16.63 11.43 -11.99
C MET A 487 -17.90 12.03 -11.39
N LYS A 488 -18.33 11.51 -10.24
CA LYS A 488 -19.34 12.17 -9.40
C LYS A 488 -18.78 13.45 -8.79
N SER A 489 -19.66 14.24 -8.17
CA SER A 489 -19.25 15.42 -7.41
C SER A 489 -18.33 15.04 -6.25
N PHE A 490 -17.31 15.86 -6.06
CA PHE A 490 -16.34 15.77 -4.98
C PHE A 490 -16.13 17.15 -4.37
N CYS A 491 -15.80 17.19 -3.10
CA CYS A 491 -15.59 18.44 -2.38
C CYS A 491 -14.21 19.05 -2.71
N GLN A 492 -13.93 20.24 -2.16
CA GLN A 492 -12.65 20.92 -2.34
C GLN A 492 -11.42 20.13 -1.83
N CYS A 493 -11.61 19.10 -1.00
CA CYS A 493 -10.56 18.16 -0.60
C CYS A 493 -10.29 17.03 -1.62
N GLY A 494 -11.10 16.92 -2.68
CA GLY A 494 -11.02 15.82 -3.64
C GLY A 494 -11.67 14.52 -3.13
N ASN A 495 -12.43 14.57 -2.04
CA ASN A 495 -13.23 13.44 -1.54
C ASN A 495 -14.63 13.46 -2.17
N PHE A 496 -15.12 12.31 -2.61
CA PHE A 496 -16.46 12.19 -3.21
C PHE A 496 -17.56 12.44 -2.18
N GLU A 497 -18.58 13.22 -2.56
CA GLU A 497 -19.64 13.67 -1.64
C GLU A 497 -20.46 12.50 -1.06
N GLU A 498 -20.62 11.43 -1.85
CA GLU A 498 -21.36 10.23 -1.45
C GLU A 498 -20.48 9.17 -0.76
N SER A 499 -19.18 9.45 -0.59
CA SER A 499 -18.23 8.49 -0.03
C SER A 499 -18.54 8.22 1.44
N ARG A 500 -18.83 6.96 1.80
CA ARG A 500 -19.02 6.57 3.21
C ARG A 500 -17.71 6.48 3.98
N ASP A 501 -16.61 6.35 3.26
CA ASP A 501 -15.27 6.29 3.81
C ASP A 501 -14.34 7.23 3.04
N PRO A 502 -13.78 8.27 3.67
CA PRO A 502 -12.84 9.16 2.99
C PRO A 502 -11.51 8.49 2.62
N VAL A 503 -11.21 7.29 3.15
CA VAL A 503 -9.96 6.56 2.87
C VAL A 503 -10.12 5.55 1.73
N CYS A 504 -11.30 4.95 1.59
CA CYS A 504 -11.56 3.82 0.70
C CYS A 504 -12.88 4.03 -0.05
N SER A 505 -12.92 4.99 -0.98
CA SER A 505 -14.09 5.18 -1.84
C SER A 505 -14.35 3.96 -2.72
N HIS A 506 -15.61 3.75 -3.08
CA HIS A 506 -16.03 2.70 -4.01
C HIS A 506 -16.20 3.21 -5.44
N THR A 507 -16.19 2.29 -6.39
CA THR A 507 -16.41 2.61 -7.81
C THR A 507 -17.76 3.34 -8.03
N ASP A 508 -18.83 2.96 -7.33
CA ASP A 508 -20.14 3.60 -7.43
C ASP A 508 -20.23 4.97 -6.74
N GLU A 509 -19.33 5.25 -5.79
CA GLU A 509 -19.21 6.56 -5.14
C GLU A 509 -18.37 7.53 -5.98
N ALA A 510 -17.43 7.03 -6.79
CA ALA A 510 -16.54 7.85 -7.62
C ALA A 510 -17.06 8.12 -9.03
N CYS A 511 -17.82 7.17 -9.63
CA CYS A 511 -18.17 7.22 -11.05
C CYS A 511 -19.56 7.80 -11.32
N ALA A 512 -19.68 8.75 -12.24
CA ALA A 512 -20.97 9.31 -12.67
C ALA A 512 -21.84 8.28 -13.42
N TYR A 513 -21.19 7.32 -14.09
CA TYR A 513 -21.79 6.17 -14.75
C TYR A 513 -20.78 5.02 -14.78
N TYR A 514 -21.22 3.80 -15.10
CA TYR A 514 -20.33 2.64 -15.09
C TYR A 514 -19.38 2.61 -16.30
N PHE A 515 -18.07 2.63 -16.07
CA PHE A 515 -17.02 2.48 -17.09
C PHE A 515 -15.79 1.67 -16.60
N SER A 516 -15.93 0.99 -15.48
CA SER A 516 -14.86 0.19 -14.87
C SER A 516 -14.54 -1.05 -15.72
N ASN A 517 -13.28 -1.46 -15.73
CA ASN A 517 -12.84 -2.73 -16.36
C ASN A 517 -12.51 -3.82 -15.33
N LEU A 518 -12.94 -3.66 -14.08
CA LEU A 518 -12.64 -4.57 -12.98
C LEU A 518 -13.51 -5.83 -12.95
N ASP A 519 -14.39 -6.05 -13.93
CA ASP A 519 -15.33 -7.18 -14.00
C ASP A 519 -14.69 -8.54 -14.34
N ASP A 520 -13.37 -8.69 -14.24
CA ASP A 520 -12.71 -9.99 -14.36
C ASP A 520 -12.78 -10.73 -13.02
N TRP A 521 -13.89 -11.44 -12.81
CA TRP A 521 -14.16 -12.23 -11.60
C TRP A 521 -13.10 -13.29 -11.29
N SER A 522 -12.32 -13.72 -12.29
CA SER A 522 -11.23 -14.68 -12.07
C SER A 522 -9.99 -14.06 -11.41
N ARG A 523 -9.91 -12.73 -11.40
CA ARG A 523 -8.79 -11.94 -10.87
C ARG A 523 -9.19 -10.93 -9.80
N SER A 524 -10.49 -10.82 -9.53
CA SER A 524 -11.06 -9.90 -8.56
C SER A 524 -11.32 -10.60 -7.23
N THR A 525 -10.86 -9.98 -6.14
CA THR A 525 -11.24 -10.33 -4.77
C THR A 525 -12.15 -9.23 -4.23
N PHE A 526 -13.38 -9.55 -3.86
CA PHE A 526 -14.29 -8.56 -3.29
C PHE A 526 -14.14 -8.51 -1.78
N LEU A 527 -13.80 -7.33 -1.27
CA LEU A 527 -13.50 -7.11 0.12
C LEU A 527 -14.63 -6.34 0.78
N HIS A 528 -15.16 -6.92 1.85
CA HIS A 528 -16.03 -6.18 2.74
C HIS A 528 -15.20 -5.20 3.56
N MET A 529 -15.67 -3.96 3.59
CA MET A 529 -15.15 -2.96 4.51
C MET A 529 -15.56 -3.34 5.93
N PRO A 530 -14.64 -3.33 6.91
CA PRO A 530 -14.99 -3.60 8.30
C PRO A 530 -16.04 -2.57 8.75
N TYR A 531 -17.18 -3.07 9.22
CA TYR A 531 -18.31 -2.23 9.64
C TYR A 531 -17.86 -1.21 10.70
N ARG A 532 -17.98 0.08 10.36
CA ARG A 532 -17.68 1.21 11.25
C ARG A 532 -18.89 1.44 12.17
N GLY A 533 -19.07 0.53 13.14
CA GLY A 533 -20.11 0.61 14.17
C GLY A 533 -19.78 1.55 15.32
#